data_AF-A0AAW4V4V9-F1
#
_entry.id   AF-A0AAW4V4V9-F1
#
_cell.length_a   1.000
_cell.length_b   1.000
_cell.length_c   1.000
_cell.angle_alpha   90.00
_cell.angle_beta   90.00
_cell.angle_gamma   90.00
#
_symmetry.space_group_name_H-M   'P 1'
#
loop_
_entity.id
_entity.type
_entity.pdbx_description
1 polymer ?
#
loop_
_entity_poly.entity_id
_entity_poly.type
_entity_poly.pdbx_seq_one_letter_code
_entity_poly.pdbx_strand_id
1 'polypeptide(L)'
;MRIKFFIVAILLSLIVTFAKATGQSGDVIRLEGEEWVLMAKPIGYDSLLCRRMRDFLPENVSRSTGNYSGYTAFWEVRDGYLCLQRVEADVYEEVGKKKSTRVYEVKDLQPIFTAYCRAGTIQARWFSGELRAGKGDLVRYVHDGFDRNMETEQVLTVRNGKVLETQTYHNYRRAGLNLTKAYGEIVRRFPWERFPEYRGERFLFSLSDFQTTEDGHFVDCDVRFIFLRTSRKMINDGNHPLALALKETLKSIYPWEVLFINGKYTMEYRCFTMPLRGDITHNKGDSAKYTIVGRVYGESVRQRPPYDVVHDVLVGSNLSIAEQPFQGWLTDSTGCFRIKGLETGTYHLKAEYVGLAPCDTVITLPSQHNDTLRMVLPLWYDYILKYDCSPELSKENILKGHPKLRLVIPEEQEQKIRTHFFWKKYGVSYDAFYPLKKDGTLDCYLGVPNHMLTAYNQVVFDYLDKKFDTSWRKEAPKGIFGLDKSLDEFRDYKWFIKTLHKESKYPVKLLAKGKECLLRIEYAVDSNGYIVQPKIISCSNCSFRKIALDAFKKVMNVPTLLKAGKDTLVVQYKLDSSATVNPDTDVLVIGYTPCDKPILMK
;
A
#
# COMPACT_ATOMS: atom_id res chain seq x y z
N MET A 1 14.93 17.23 -33.45
CA MET A 1 15.00 15.75 -33.57
C MET A 1 15.48 15.03 -32.30
N ARG A 2 16.42 15.56 -31.51
CA ARG A 2 16.96 14.88 -30.30
C ARG A 2 16.00 14.78 -29.09
N ILE A 3 15.05 15.70 -28.94
CA ILE A 3 14.08 15.70 -27.82
C ILE A 3 13.01 14.60 -27.98
N LYS A 4 12.64 14.26 -29.22
CA LYS A 4 11.65 13.19 -29.49
C LYS A 4 12.21 11.79 -29.16
N PHE A 5 13.52 11.57 -29.34
CA PHE A 5 14.17 10.30 -28.95
C PHE A 5 14.28 10.13 -27.42
N PHE A 6 14.47 11.23 -26.68
CA PHE A 6 14.55 11.20 -25.21
C PHE A 6 13.19 10.89 -24.57
N ILE A 7 12.10 11.45 -25.13
CA ILE A 7 10.73 11.21 -24.64
C ILE A 7 10.29 9.76 -24.95
N VAL A 8 10.67 9.21 -26.11
CA VAL A 8 10.42 7.79 -26.44
C VAL A 8 11.23 6.85 -25.54
N ALA A 9 12.47 7.19 -25.20
CA ALA A 9 13.29 6.41 -24.26
C ALA A 9 12.77 6.45 -22.82
N ILE A 10 12.22 7.58 -22.37
CA ILE A 10 11.58 7.73 -21.05
C ILE A 10 10.23 7.02 -20.99
N LEU A 11 9.44 7.06 -22.08
CA LEU A 11 8.21 6.27 -22.20
C LEU A 11 8.49 4.76 -22.24
N LEU A 12 9.57 4.34 -22.91
CA LEU A 12 10.03 2.94 -22.88
C LEU A 12 10.57 2.53 -21.50
N SER A 13 11.22 3.41 -20.75
CA SER A 13 11.70 3.10 -19.39
C SER A 13 10.59 3.09 -18.34
N LEU A 14 9.53 3.88 -18.52
CA LEU A 14 8.32 3.89 -17.67
C LEU A 14 7.43 2.65 -17.88
N ILE A 15 7.53 1.97 -19.03
CA ILE A 15 6.84 0.69 -19.28
C ILE A 15 7.58 -0.49 -18.63
N VAL A 16 8.89 -0.36 -18.38
CA VAL A 16 9.71 -1.45 -17.79
C VAL A 16 9.55 -1.55 -16.27
N THR A 17 9.10 -0.51 -15.57
CA THR A 17 9.04 -0.49 -14.10
C THR A 17 7.75 -1.03 -13.47
N PHE A 18 6.78 -1.53 -14.26
CA PHE A 18 5.63 -2.30 -13.77
C PHE A 18 5.37 -3.60 -14.54
N ALA A 19 6.33 -4.07 -15.34
CA ALA A 19 6.28 -5.41 -15.88
C ALA A 19 6.66 -6.41 -14.77
N LYS A 20 5.68 -6.86 -13.98
CA LYS A 20 5.82 -8.14 -13.26
C LYS A 20 5.88 -9.24 -14.33
N ALA A 21 7.08 -9.64 -14.73
CA ALA A 21 7.26 -10.82 -15.56
C ALA A 21 6.55 -12.00 -14.89
N THR A 22 5.59 -12.62 -15.57
CA THR A 22 4.79 -13.71 -15.01
C THR A 22 5.44 -15.01 -15.46
N GLY A 23 5.91 -15.85 -14.52
CA GLY A 23 6.48 -17.15 -14.86
C GLY A 23 5.46 -18.01 -15.61
N GLN A 24 5.93 -18.84 -16.55
CA GLN A 24 5.05 -19.59 -17.44
C GLN A 24 4.22 -20.61 -16.65
N SER A 25 2.92 -20.70 -16.92
CA SER A 25 2.03 -21.71 -16.35
C SER A 25 2.36 -23.08 -16.93
N GLY A 26 2.59 -24.04 -16.05
CA GLY A 26 2.83 -25.43 -16.43
C GLY A 26 1.61 -26.09 -17.07
N ASP A 27 1.86 -27.22 -17.72
CA ASP A 27 0.80 -28.20 -17.98
C ASP A 27 0.44 -28.95 -16.67
N VAL A 28 -0.49 -29.89 -16.73
CA VAL A 28 -0.84 -30.76 -15.61
C VAL A 28 -0.45 -32.19 -15.95
N ILE A 29 0.13 -32.93 -15.01
CA ILE A 29 0.41 -34.36 -15.17
C ILE A 29 -0.16 -35.15 -14.00
N ARG A 30 -0.81 -36.27 -14.29
CA ARG A 30 -1.26 -37.22 -13.29
C ARG A 30 -0.23 -38.32 -13.08
N LEU A 31 0.27 -38.43 -11.85
CA LEU A 31 1.27 -39.39 -11.39
C LEU A 31 0.70 -40.11 -10.17
N GLU A 32 0.70 -41.44 -10.18
CA GLU A 32 0.20 -42.27 -9.07
C GLU A 32 -1.24 -41.92 -8.61
N GLY A 33 -2.07 -41.44 -9.54
CA GLY A 33 -3.46 -41.05 -9.26
C GLY A 33 -3.64 -39.60 -8.78
N GLU A 34 -2.55 -38.87 -8.54
CA GLU A 34 -2.59 -37.47 -8.11
C GLU A 34 -2.23 -36.50 -9.24
N GLU A 35 -2.77 -35.29 -9.22
CA GLU A 35 -2.43 -34.24 -10.18
C GLU A 35 -1.27 -33.37 -9.69
N TRP A 36 -0.34 -33.09 -10.60
CA TRP A 36 0.88 -32.33 -10.38
C TRP A 36 1.00 -31.23 -11.43
N VAL A 37 1.63 -30.11 -11.05
CA VAL A 37 1.99 -29.05 -12.00
C VAL A 37 3.20 -29.53 -12.80
N LEU A 38 3.03 -29.77 -14.09
CA LEU A 38 4.12 -30.10 -15.00
C LEU A 38 4.84 -28.81 -15.42
N MET A 39 6.08 -28.64 -14.96
CA MET A 39 6.96 -27.49 -15.24
C MET A 39 7.56 -27.54 -16.66
N ALA A 40 6.73 -27.89 -17.63
CA ALA A 40 7.06 -28.03 -19.04
C ALA A 40 5.78 -28.00 -19.87
N LYS A 41 5.93 -27.81 -21.18
CA LYS A 41 4.86 -28.02 -22.18
C LYS A 41 5.34 -29.01 -23.26
N PRO A 42 5.16 -30.33 -23.07
CA PRO A 42 5.74 -31.36 -23.95
C PRO A 42 5.36 -31.24 -25.43
N ILE A 43 4.17 -30.72 -25.77
CA ILE A 43 3.78 -30.45 -27.18
C ILE A 43 4.72 -29.41 -27.81
N GLY A 44 5.18 -28.43 -27.04
CA GLY A 44 6.03 -27.33 -27.51
C GLY A 44 7.47 -27.74 -27.86
N TYR A 45 7.91 -28.94 -27.45
CA TYR A 45 9.26 -29.44 -27.77
C TYR A 45 9.40 -29.87 -29.23
N ASP A 46 8.29 -30.17 -29.91
CA ASP A 46 8.26 -30.37 -31.36
C ASP A 46 7.65 -29.12 -32.01
N SER A 47 8.46 -28.43 -32.83
CA SER A 47 8.06 -27.15 -33.43
C SER A 47 6.90 -27.29 -34.43
N LEU A 48 6.76 -28.44 -35.09
CA LEU A 48 5.67 -28.72 -36.02
C LEU A 48 4.37 -29.00 -35.26
N LEU A 49 4.41 -29.79 -34.19
CA LEU A 49 3.25 -30.02 -33.31
C LEU A 49 2.82 -28.72 -32.62
N CYS A 50 3.77 -27.91 -32.15
CA CYS A 50 3.49 -26.60 -31.58
C CYS A 50 2.73 -25.69 -32.57
N ARG A 51 3.15 -25.68 -33.84
CA ARG A 51 2.47 -24.93 -34.91
C ARG A 51 1.08 -25.49 -35.21
N ARG A 52 0.95 -26.80 -35.40
CA ARG A 52 -0.34 -27.45 -35.67
C ARG A 52 -1.35 -27.23 -34.54
N MET A 53 -0.89 -27.30 -33.29
CA MET A 53 -1.72 -27.02 -32.13
C MET A 53 -2.19 -25.56 -32.11
N ARG A 54 -1.32 -24.61 -32.48
CA ARG A 54 -1.67 -23.20 -32.60
C ARG A 54 -2.73 -22.96 -33.67
N ASP A 55 -2.60 -23.62 -34.82
CA ASP A 55 -3.51 -23.48 -35.96
C ASP A 55 -4.87 -24.17 -35.69
N PHE A 56 -4.90 -25.19 -34.83
CA PHE A 56 -6.12 -25.88 -34.41
C PHE A 56 -6.95 -25.08 -33.39
N LEU A 57 -6.31 -24.30 -32.53
CA LEU A 57 -7.00 -23.51 -31.51
C LEU A 57 -7.78 -22.34 -32.14
N PRO A 58 -8.91 -21.93 -31.56
CA PRO A 58 -9.71 -20.83 -32.08
C PRO A 58 -8.94 -19.51 -31.99
N GLU A 59 -9.21 -18.59 -32.91
CA GLU A 59 -8.52 -17.29 -33.00
C GLU A 59 -8.68 -16.44 -31.72
N ASN A 60 -9.83 -16.55 -31.05
CA ASN A 60 -10.14 -15.82 -29.82
C ASN A 60 -9.65 -16.51 -28.53
N VAL A 61 -8.68 -17.41 -28.63
CA VAL A 61 -8.01 -18.02 -27.47
C VAL A 61 -7.28 -16.94 -26.66
N SER A 62 -7.48 -16.96 -25.35
CA SER A 62 -6.83 -16.06 -24.41
C SER A 62 -5.37 -16.43 -24.25
N ARG A 63 -4.47 -15.52 -24.64
CA ARG A 63 -3.02 -15.66 -24.41
C ARG A 63 -2.57 -14.61 -23.42
N SER A 64 -1.62 -14.98 -22.56
CA SER A 64 -1.05 -14.07 -21.57
C SER A 64 0.45 -14.26 -21.48
N THR A 65 1.13 -13.32 -20.83
CA THR A 65 2.55 -13.46 -20.47
C THR A 65 2.81 -14.67 -19.59
N GLY A 66 1.81 -15.10 -18.80
CA GLY A 66 1.86 -16.33 -18.02
C GLY A 66 1.53 -17.59 -18.81
N ASN A 67 0.86 -17.51 -19.97
CA ASN A 67 0.59 -18.67 -20.82
C ASN A 67 0.63 -18.29 -22.32
N TYR A 68 1.83 -18.25 -22.87
CA TYR A 68 2.05 -17.92 -24.29
C TYR A 68 1.38 -18.90 -25.25
N SER A 69 1.22 -20.15 -24.84
CA SER A 69 0.61 -21.21 -25.67
C SER A 69 -0.90 -21.04 -25.80
N GLY A 70 -1.56 -20.34 -24.87
CA GLY A 70 -3.02 -20.18 -24.85
C GLY A 70 -3.80 -21.44 -24.44
N TYR A 71 -3.10 -22.48 -23.96
CA TYR A 71 -3.72 -23.72 -23.51
C TYR A 71 -2.96 -24.37 -22.36
N THR A 72 -3.62 -25.29 -21.67
CA THR A 72 -3.06 -26.18 -20.65
C THR A 72 -3.34 -27.61 -21.08
N ALA A 73 -2.29 -28.42 -21.28
CA ALA A 73 -2.46 -29.84 -21.58
C ALA A 73 -2.44 -30.67 -20.31
N PHE A 74 -3.23 -31.74 -20.31
CA PHE A 74 -3.34 -32.69 -19.21
C PHE A 74 -2.75 -34.01 -19.63
N TRP A 75 -1.75 -34.45 -18.88
CA TRP A 75 -0.95 -35.64 -19.15
C TRP A 75 -1.19 -36.70 -18.09
N GLU A 76 -0.91 -37.95 -18.43
CA GLU A 76 -0.93 -39.08 -17.51
C GLU A 76 0.11 -40.10 -17.94
N VAL A 77 0.77 -40.75 -16.99
CA VAL A 77 1.65 -41.88 -17.31
C VAL A 77 0.81 -43.16 -17.32
N ARG A 78 0.58 -43.73 -18.52
CA ARG A 78 -0.15 -44.99 -18.72
C ARG A 78 0.75 -46.01 -19.40
N ASP A 79 0.81 -47.22 -18.83
CA ASP A 79 1.67 -48.31 -19.31
C ASP A 79 3.14 -47.90 -19.53
N GLY A 80 3.63 -47.00 -18.66
CA GLY A 80 4.98 -46.44 -18.74
C GLY A 80 5.19 -45.38 -19.82
N TYR A 81 4.15 -44.92 -20.51
CA TYR A 81 4.22 -43.85 -21.51
C TYR A 81 3.53 -42.57 -21.04
N LEU A 82 4.12 -41.43 -21.37
CA LEU A 82 3.52 -40.11 -21.20
C LEU A 82 2.40 -39.93 -22.25
N CYS A 83 1.16 -39.88 -21.79
CA CYS A 83 -0.03 -39.83 -22.63
C CYS A 83 -0.80 -38.53 -22.44
N LEU A 84 -1.14 -37.87 -23.55
CA LEU A 84 -2.01 -36.70 -23.57
C LEU A 84 -3.46 -37.14 -23.37
N GLN A 85 -4.13 -36.60 -22.36
CA GLN A 85 -5.53 -36.90 -22.03
C GLN A 85 -6.50 -35.87 -22.62
N ARG A 86 -6.21 -34.60 -22.40
CA ARG A 86 -7.03 -33.49 -22.93
C ARG A 86 -6.22 -32.20 -23.00
N VAL A 87 -6.76 -31.23 -23.70
CA VAL A 87 -6.27 -29.85 -23.70
C VAL A 87 -7.40 -28.91 -23.35
N GLU A 88 -7.14 -27.99 -22.43
CA GLU A 88 -8.07 -26.92 -22.07
C GLU A 88 -7.54 -25.58 -22.58
N ALA A 89 -8.40 -24.79 -23.21
CA ALA A 89 -8.07 -23.48 -23.75
C ALA A 89 -9.11 -22.45 -23.32
N ASP A 90 -8.66 -21.40 -22.65
CA ASP A 90 -9.51 -20.28 -22.27
C ASP A 90 -9.80 -19.42 -23.50
N VAL A 91 -11.06 -19.06 -23.69
CA VAL A 91 -11.55 -18.29 -24.82
C VAL A 91 -12.28 -17.06 -24.31
N TYR A 92 -12.01 -15.92 -24.93
CA TYR A 92 -12.65 -14.65 -24.59
C TYR A 92 -13.54 -14.16 -25.72
N GLU A 93 -14.79 -13.84 -25.39
CA GLU A 93 -15.76 -13.28 -26.33
C GLU A 93 -15.88 -11.78 -26.11
N GLU A 94 -15.42 -10.97 -27.07
CA GLU A 94 -15.34 -9.51 -26.93
C GLU A 94 -16.72 -8.84 -26.84
N VAL A 95 -17.68 -9.31 -27.63
CA VAL A 95 -19.02 -8.70 -27.74
C VAL A 95 -19.84 -8.86 -26.45
N GLY A 96 -19.58 -9.94 -25.68
CA GLY A 96 -20.26 -10.23 -24.41
C GLY A 96 -19.39 -10.08 -23.16
N LYS A 97 -18.09 -9.80 -23.31
CA LYS A 97 -17.06 -9.85 -22.24
C LYS A 97 -17.11 -11.16 -21.43
N LYS A 98 -17.40 -12.28 -22.07
CA LYS A 98 -17.53 -13.59 -21.42
C LYS A 98 -16.24 -14.38 -21.58
N LYS A 99 -15.78 -14.97 -20.48
CA LYS A 99 -14.69 -15.94 -20.45
C LYS A 99 -15.29 -17.35 -20.35
N SER A 100 -14.83 -18.26 -21.20
CA SER A 100 -15.21 -19.68 -21.17
C SER A 100 -14.01 -20.56 -21.43
N THR A 101 -14.04 -21.81 -20.98
CA THR A 101 -12.96 -22.78 -21.21
C THR A 101 -13.45 -23.84 -22.19
N ARG A 102 -12.74 -24.03 -23.30
CA ARG A 102 -12.99 -25.13 -24.24
C ARG A 102 -12.12 -26.32 -23.87
N VAL A 103 -12.72 -27.50 -23.82
CA VAL A 103 -12.04 -28.77 -23.54
C VAL A 103 -11.99 -29.57 -24.84
N TYR A 104 -10.78 -30.01 -25.21
CA TYR A 104 -10.53 -30.89 -26.36
C TYR A 104 -10.08 -32.24 -25.83
N GLU A 105 -10.90 -33.27 -26.05
CA GLU A 105 -10.58 -34.63 -25.65
C GLU A 105 -9.65 -35.29 -26.68
N VAL A 106 -9.11 -36.46 -26.35
CA VAL A 106 -8.21 -37.22 -27.24
C VAL A 106 -8.74 -37.31 -28.68
N LYS A 107 -10.04 -37.61 -28.85
CA LYS A 107 -10.70 -37.73 -30.17
C LYS A 107 -10.62 -36.44 -31.00
N ASP A 108 -10.73 -35.29 -30.35
CA ASP A 108 -10.71 -33.97 -31.01
C ASP A 108 -9.28 -33.60 -31.42
N LEU A 109 -8.29 -34.11 -30.68
CA LEU A 109 -6.86 -33.86 -30.88
C LEU A 109 -6.21 -34.82 -31.88
N GLN A 110 -6.85 -35.94 -32.22
CA GLN A 110 -6.31 -36.96 -33.15
C GLN A 110 -5.77 -36.38 -34.48
N PRO A 111 -6.43 -35.42 -35.15
CA PRO A 111 -5.93 -34.87 -36.41
C PRO A 111 -4.52 -34.25 -36.29
N ILE A 112 -4.21 -33.65 -35.13
CA ILE A 112 -2.89 -33.04 -34.88
C ILE A 112 -1.84 -34.12 -34.63
N PHE A 113 -2.20 -35.15 -33.86
CA PHE A 113 -1.30 -36.15 -33.31
C PHE A 113 -1.39 -37.53 -33.99
N THR A 114 -1.91 -37.60 -35.22
CA THR A 114 -2.19 -38.86 -35.94
C THR A 114 -1.03 -39.86 -35.89
N ALA A 115 0.21 -39.40 -36.10
CA ALA A 115 1.41 -40.25 -36.06
C ALA A 115 1.73 -40.85 -34.67
N TYR A 116 1.12 -40.31 -33.62
CA TYR A 116 1.37 -40.61 -32.22
C TYR A 116 0.18 -41.28 -31.51
N CYS A 117 -0.93 -41.45 -32.21
CA CYS A 117 -2.09 -42.19 -31.75
C CYS A 117 -1.82 -43.70 -31.75
N ARG A 118 -1.96 -44.37 -30.60
CA ARG A 118 -1.94 -45.83 -30.46
C ARG A 118 -3.06 -46.29 -29.54
N ALA A 119 -3.86 -47.25 -30.02
CA ALA A 119 -4.98 -47.84 -29.27
C ALA A 119 -5.89 -46.78 -28.61
N GLY A 120 -6.19 -45.69 -29.33
CA GLY A 120 -7.05 -44.61 -28.85
C GLY A 120 -6.39 -43.64 -27.86
N THR A 121 -5.07 -43.73 -27.63
CA THR A 121 -4.30 -42.81 -26.78
C THR A 121 -3.26 -42.04 -27.59
N ILE A 122 -2.94 -40.80 -27.19
CA ILE A 122 -1.86 -40.02 -27.81
C ILE A 122 -0.62 -40.14 -26.92
N GLN A 123 0.39 -40.88 -27.38
CA GLN A 123 1.65 -41.07 -26.66
C GLN A 123 2.67 -40.02 -27.10
N ALA A 124 3.34 -39.34 -26.15
CA ALA A 124 4.32 -38.29 -26.40
C ALA A 124 5.66 -38.80 -26.96
N ARG A 125 5.63 -39.67 -27.98
CA ARG A 125 6.79 -40.37 -28.52
C ARG A 125 7.82 -39.45 -29.21
N TRP A 126 7.45 -38.20 -29.44
CA TRP A 126 8.34 -37.15 -29.92
C TRP A 126 9.25 -36.56 -28.81
N PHE A 127 8.93 -36.78 -27.54
CA PHE A 127 9.66 -36.18 -26.42
C PHE A 127 10.70 -37.14 -25.83
N SER A 128 11.92 -36.62 -25.62
CA SER A 128 12.96 -37.23 -24.79
C SER A 128 13.63 -36.14 -23.95
N GLY A 129 13.84 -36.38 -22.66
CA GLY A 129 14.42 -35.42 -21.73
C GLY A 129 13.89 -35.62 -20.31
N GLU A 130 14.22 -34.66 -19.43
CA GLU A 130 13.72 -34.63 -18.06
C GLU A 130 12.46 -33.76 -17.95
N LEU A 131 11.46 -34.25 -17.22
CA LEU A 131 10.25 -33.51 -16.87
C LEU A 131 10.16 -33.34 -15.37
N ARG A 132 9.81 -32.13 -14.93
CA ARG A 132 9.64 -31.80 -13.52
C ARG A 132 8.16 -31.59 -13.23
N ALA A 133 7.64 -32.32 -12.25
CA ALA A 133 6.27 -32.21 -11.77
C ALA A 133 6.29 -31.74 -10.31
N GLY A 134 5.59 -30.65 -9.98
CA GLY A 134 5.62 -30.05 -8.64
C GLY A 134 4.26 -30.00 -7.95
N LYS A 135 4.28 -30.08 -6.61
CA LYS A 135 3.14 -30.00 -5.71
C LYS A 135 3.54 -29.30 -4.39
N GLY A 136 2.58 -28.67 -3.74
CA GLY A 136 2.77 -27.96 -2.46
C GLY A 136 3.22 -26.50 -2.64
N ASP A 137 3.84 -25.95 -1.60
CA ASP A 137 4.23 -24.53 -1.58
C ASP A 137 5.43 -24.23 -2.47
N LEU A 138 5.55 -22.96 -2.87
CA LEU A 138 6.68 -22.47 -3.67
C LEU A 138 7.90 -22.22 -2.78
N VAL A 139 8.97 -23.00 -3.00
CA VAL A 139 10.23 -22.92 -2.25
C VAL A 139 11.19 -21.90 -2.87
N ARG A 140 11.27 -21.87 -4.22
CA ARG A 140 12.11 -20.95 -4.99
C ARG A 140 11.38 -20.47 -6.24
N TYR A 141 11.57 -19.21 -6.61
CA TYR A 141 10.92 -18.64 -7.79
C TYR A 141 11.89 -17.82 -8.64
N VAL A 142 11.96 -18.13 -9.94
CA VAL A 142 12.60 -17.30 -10.96
C VAL A 142 11.55 -17.01 -12.04
N HIS A 143 11.56 -15.78 -12.55
CA HIS A 143 10.56 -15.31 -13.52
C HIS A 143 10.71 -15.93 -14.93
N ASP A 144 11.81 -16.63 -15.20
CA ASP A 144 12.16 -17.15 -16.53
C ASP A 144 11.57 -18.55 -16.76
N GLY A 145 10.72 -18.68 -17.78
CA GLY A 145 10.09 -19.94 -18.19
C GLY A 145 9.44 -20.69 -17.02
N PHE A 146 9.93 -21.91 -16.76
CA PHE A 146 9.48 -22.78 -15.68
C PHE A 146 10.49 -22.89 -14.52
N ASP A 147 11.46 -21.98 -14.41
CA ASP A 147 12.52 -22.04 -13.41
C ASP A 147 12.02 -21.67 -12.00
N ARG A 148 11.31 -22.60 -11.37
CA ARG A 148 10.84 -22.51 -9.98
C ARG A 148 10.97 -23.85 -9.30
N ASN A 149 10.95 -23.86 -7.97
CA ASN A 149 10.98 -25.09 -7.19
C ASN A 149 9.82 -25.16 -6.20
N MET A 150 9.14 -26.29 -6.13
CA MET A 150 8.02 -26.55 -5.20
C MET A 150 8.44 -27.52 -4.11
N GLU A 151 7.66 -27.54 -3.02
CA GLU A 151 7.93 -28.33 -1.81
C GLU A 151 8.12 -29.82 -2.11
N THR A 152 7.30 -30.40 -2.97
CA THR A 152 7.52 -31.75 -3.47
C THR A 152 7.63 -31.73 -4.98
N GLU A 153 8.70 -32.33 -5.51
CA GLU A 153 8.91 -32.48 -6.95
C GLU A 153 9.20 -33.91 -7.33
N GLN A 154 8.64 -34.35 -8.45
CA GLN A 154 9.06 -35.55 -9.15
C GLN A 154 9.81 -35.18 -10.44
N VAL A 155 10.99 -35.75 -10.64
CA VAL A 155 11.78 -35.64 -11.86
C VAL A 155 11.66 -36.94 -12.64
N LEU A 156 11.09 -36.87 -13.84
CA LEU A 156 10.86 -38.02 -14.72
C LEU A 156 11.88 -37.99 -15.86
N THR A 157 12.63 -39.08 -16.02
CA THR A 157 13.50 -39.29 -17.18
C THR A 157 12.70 -39.98 -18.28
N VAL A 158 12.47 -39.29 -19.40
CA VAL A 158 11.63 -39.76 -20.51
C VAL A 158 12.47 -39.99 -21.76
N ARG A 159 12.25 -41.11 -22.44
CA ARG A 159 12.86 -41.43 -23.74
C ARG A 159 11.82 -41.90 -24.73
N ASN A 160 11.66 -41.17 -25.83
CA ASN A 160 10.66 -41.41 -26.87
C ASN A 160 9.25 -41.61 -26.26
N GLY A 161 8.88 -40.74 -25.33
CA GLY A 161 7.62 -40.77 -24.59
C GLY A 161 7.52 -41.85 -23.50
N LYS A 162 8.48 -42.77 -23.37
CA LYS A 162 8.50 -43.77 -22.29
C LYS A 162 9.18 -43.21 -21.05
N VAL A 163 8.52 -43.25 -19.90
CA VAL A 163 9.10 -42.91 -18.60
C VAL A 163 9.99 -44.07 -18.16
N LEU A 164 11.27 -43.78 -17.95
CA LEU A 164 12.27 -44.78 -17.55
C LEU A 164 12.49 -44.78 -16.04
N GLU A 165 12.50 -43.59 -15.44
CA GLU A 165 12.79 -43.38 -14.03
C GLU A 165 11.99 -42.17 -13.52
N THR A 166 11.59 -42.24 -12.25
CA THR A 166 10.95 -41.13 -11.52
C THR A 166 11.66 -40.99 -10.18
N GLN A 167 12.18 -39.81 -9.88
CA GLN A 167 12.82 -39.50 -8.61
C GLN A 167 12.02 -38.43 -7.87
N THR A 168 11.70 -38.67 -6.60
CA THR A 168 10.95 -37.73 -5.75
C THR A 168 11.89 -36.95 -4.85
N TYR A 169 11.68 -35.64 -4.78
CA TYR A 169 12.44 -34.69 -3.97
C TYR A 169 11.51 -33.90 -3.06
N HIS A 170 11.95 -33.70 -1.82
CA HIS A 170 11.29 -32.83 -0.85
C HIS A 170 12.15 -31.61 -0.61
N ASN A 171 11.75 -30.50 -1.21
CA ASN A 171 12.48 -29.25 -1.18
C ASN A 171 12.00 -28.39 -0.01
N TYR A 172 12.92 -27.68 0.63
CA TYR A 172 12.57 -26.75 1.70
C TYR A 172 13.49 -25.53 1.70
N ARG A 173 12.99 -24.47 2.32
CA ARG A 173 13.75 -23.24 2.56
C ARG A 173 13.87 -23.01 4.05
N ARG A 174 15.09 -22.74 4.50
CA ARG A 174 15.40 -22.33 5.86
C ARG A 174 15.86 -20.88 5.87
N ALA A 175 15.26 -20.09 6.74
CA ALA A 175 15.53 -18.66 6.83
C ALA A 175 17.00 -18.38 7.19
N GLY A 176 17.55 -17.32 6.61
CA GLY A 176 18.89 -16.82 6.87
C GLY A 176 19.18 -15.56 6.05
N LEU A 177 20.43 -15.13 6.00
CA LEU A 177 20.85 -14.03 5.13
C LEU A 177 20.91 -14.50 3.67
N ASN A 178 20.42 -13.68 2.74
CA ASN A 178 20.68 -13.87 1.31
C ASN A 178 21.76 -12.88 0.82
N LEU A 179 22.32 -13.10 -0.37
CA LEU A 179 23.43 -12.29 -0.90
C LEU A 179 23.11 -10.79 -0.96
N THR A 180 21.88 -10.43 -1.33
CA THR A 180 21.42 -9.03 -1.39
C THR A 180 21.37 -8.38 -0.02
N LYS A 181 20.81 -9.06 1.00
CA LYS A 181 20.74 -8.57 2.37
C LYS A 181 22.11 -8.54 3.06
N ALA A 182 23.00 -9.47 2.72
CA ALA A 182 24.34 -9.57 3.27
C ALA A 182 25.33 -8.58 2.63
N TYR A 183 24.96 -7.87 1.56
CA TYR A 183 25.85 -7.01 0.78
C TYR A 183 26.71 -6.08 1.65
N GLY A 184 26.10 -5.40 2.63
CA GLY A 184 26.81 -4.49 3.53
C GLY A 184 27.88 -5.21 4.37
N GLU A 185 27.56 -6.41 4.88
CA GLU A 185 28.52 -7.23 5.63
C GLU A 185 29.62 -7.79 4.74
N ILE A 186 29.31 -8.17 3.48
CA ILE A 186 30.31 -8.61 2.50
C ILE A 186 31.29 -7.48 2.21
N VAL A 187 30.81 -6.27 1.93
CA VAL A 187 31.68 -5.10 1.71
C VAL A 187 32.53 -4.81 2.94
N ARG A 188 31.96 -4.87 4.15
CA ARG A 188 32.66 -4.57 5.41
C ARG A 188 33.76 -5.58 5.73
N ARG A 189 33.54 -6.86 5.44
CA ARG A 189 34.45 -7.96 5.79
C ARG A 189 35.45 -8.30 4.69
N PHE A 190 35.21 -7.85 3.46
CA PHE A 190 36.14 -8.06 2.36
C PHE A 190 37.52 -7.47 2.72
N PRO A 191 38.62 -8.23 2.53
CA PRO A 191 39.93 -7.82 3.02
C PRO A 191 40.59 -6.82 2.07
N TRP A 192 40.06 -5.58 2.01
CA TRP A 192 40.50 -4.51 1.12
C TRP A 192 42.01 -4.22 1.20
N GLU A 193 42.58 -4.29 2.41
CA GLU A 193 44.00 -3.99 2.65
C GLU A 193 44.96 -5.00 2.00
N ARG A 194 44.48 -6.19 1.61
CA ARG A 194 45.28 -7.17 0.84
C ARG A 194 45.47 -6.76 -0.63
N PHE A 195 44.71 -5.77 -1.10
CA PHE A 195 44.55 -5.40 -2.50
C PHE A 195 44.74 -3.90 -2.75
N PRO A 196 45.85 -3.29 -2.26
CA PRO A 196 46.08 -1.85 -2.37
C PRO A 196 46.12 -1.34 -3.83
N GLU A 197 46.55 -2.18 -4.78
CA GLU A 197 46.59 -1.88 -6.20
C GLU A 197 45.20 -1.68 -6.84
N TYR A 198 44.15 -2.17 -6.18
CA TYR A 198 42.77 -2.02 -6.61
C TYR A 198 42.00 -0.94 -5.82
N ARG A 199 42.71 -0.06 -5.10
CA ARG A 199 42.08 1.02 -4.33
C ARG A 199 41.20 1.89 -5.22
N GLY A 200 39.93 2.03 -4.85
CA GLY A 200 38.93 2.80 -5.58
C GLY A 200 38.33 2.12 -6.81
N GLU A 201 38.83 0.94 -7.21
CA GLU A 201 38.27 0.11 -8.27
C GLU A 201 36.90 -0.44 -7.87
N ARG A 202 36.05 -0.67 -8.86
CA ARG A 202 34.74 -1.31 -8.71
C ARG A 202 34.79 -2.69 -9.35
N PHE A 203 34.69 -3.71 -8.52
CA PHE A 203 34.61 -5.09 -8.97
C PHE A 203 33.17 -5.45 -9.34
N LEU A 204 33.03 -6.37 -10.28
CA LEU A 204 31.77 -7.04 -10.57
C LEU A 204 32.08 -8.53 -10.65
N PHE A 205 31.70 -9.26 -9.60
CA PHE A 205 31.86 -10.72 -9.53
C PHE A 205 30.65 -11.39 -10.16
N SER A 206 30.87 -12.32 -11.08
CA SER A 206 29.84 -13.24 -11.53
C SER A 206 30.01 -14.57 -10.82
N LEU A 207 29.01 -14.94 -10.03
CA LEU A 207 29.01 -16.10 -9.15
C LEU A 207 27.97 -17.12 -9.63
N SER A 208 28.24 -18.40 -9.45
CA SER A 208 27.27 -19.48 -9.65
C SER A 208 27.53 -20.67 -8.73
N ASP A 209 26.67 -21.69 -8.81
CA ASP A 209 26.93 -23.01 -8.21
C ASP A 209 27.22 -22.94 -6.70
N PHE A 210 26.41 -22.14 -6.00
CA PHE A 210 26.50 -21.92 -4.57
C PHE A 210 26.23 -23.20 -3.78
N GLN A 211 27.09 -23.47 -2.81
CA GLN A 211 27.03 -24.61 -1.92
C GLN A 211 26.98 -24.13 -0.49
N THR A 212 26.02 -24.65 0.26
CA THR A 212 25.87 -24.40 1.70
C THR A 212 25.78 -25.72 2.44
N THR A 213 26.05 -25.70 3.74
CA THR A 213 25.69 -26.79 4.63
C THR A 213 24.21 -26.68 4.98
N GLU A 214 23.63 -27.78 5.46
CA GLU A 214 22.26 -27.78 6.00
C GLU A 214 22.07 -26.72 7.08
N ASP A 215 23.10 -26.53 7.92
CA ASP A 215 23.06 -25.60 9.03
C ASP A 215 23.37 -24.14 8.65
N GLY A 216 23.56 -23.81 7.37
CA GLY A 216 23.63 -22.43 6.87
C GLY A 216 25.03 -21.82 6.84
N HIS A 217 26.07 -22.64 6.90
CA HIS A 217 27.43 -22.23 6.58
C HIS A 217 27.64 -22.24 5.06
N PHE A 218 28.37 -21.25 4.56
CA PHE A 218 28.78 -21.22 3.17
C PHE A 218 29.95 -22.18 2.95
N VAL A 219 29.84 -23.03 1.92
CA VAL A 219 30.87 -24.03 1.56
C VAL A 219 31.72 -23.50 0.43
N ASP A 220 31.13 -23.26 -0.74
CA ASP A 220 31.82 -22.69 -1.89
C ASP A 220 30.86 -22.13 -2.96
N CYS A 221 31.41 -21.45 -3.97
CA CYS A 221 30.71 -21.09 -5.21
C CYS A 221 31.72 -20.97 -6.35
N ASP A 222 31.25 -21.02 -7.59
CA ASP A 222 32.07 -20.73 -8.75
C ASP A 222 32.13 -19.23 -9.00
N VAL A 223 33.34 -18.68 -9.15
CA VAL A 223 33.55 -17.31 -9.62
C VAL A 223 33.84 -17.36 -11.11
N ARG A 224 32.80 -17.18 -11.93
CA ARG A 224 32.88 -17.29 -13.39
C ARG A 224 33.81 -16.26 -14.01
N PHE A 225 33.71 -15.01 -13.55
CA PHE A 225 34.61 -13.94 -13.93
C PHE A 225 34.54 -12.79 -12.93
N ILE A 226 35.59 -11.97 -12.92
CA ILE A 226 35.66 -10.70 -12.21
C ILE A 226 35.86 -9.60 -13.26
N PHE A 227 34.96 -8.65 -13.32
CA PHE A 227 35.09 -7.49 -14.18
C PHE A 227 35.49 -6.26 -13.38
N LEU A 228 36.66 -5.71 -13.69
CA LEU A 228 37.17 -4.47 -13.12
C LEU A 228 36.59 -3.30 -13.94
N ARG A 229 35.65 -2.55 -13.38
CA ARG A 229 34.88 -1.57 -14.16
C ARG A 229 35.68 -0.35 -14.59
N THR A 230 36.61 0.14 -13.76
CA THR A 230 37.37 1.36 -14.03
C THR A 230 38.43 1.10 -15.09
N SER A 231 39.17 0.00 -14.93
CA SER A 231 40.17 -0.46 -15.90
C SER A 231 39.60 -1.22 -17.11
N ARG A 232 38.30 -1.54 -17.11
CA ARG A 232 37.59 -2.34 -18.13
C ARG A 232 38.26 -3.69 -18.43
N LYS A 233 38.88 -4.30 -17.41
CA LYS A 233 39.57 -5.58 -17.53
C LYS A 233 38.68 -6.72 -17.04
N MET A 234 38.69 -7.83 -17.77
CA MET A 234 38.03 -9.07 -17.36
C MET A 234 39.07 -10.07 -16.87
N ILE A 235 38.80 -10.70 -15.74
CA ILE A 235 39.61 -11.76 -15.13
C ILE A 235 38.75 -13.03 -15.14
N ASN A 236 39.18 -14.04 -15.90
CA ASN A 236 38.49 -15.33 -16.05
C ASN A 236 39.26 -16.44 -15.34
N ASP A 237 39.73 -16.15 -14.13
CA ASP A 237 40.46 -17.10 -13.28
C ASP A 237 39.74 -17.19 -11.92
N GLY A 238 39.09 -18.33 -11.69
CA GLY A 238 38.36 -18.60 -10.45
C GLY A 238 39.26 -18.75 -9.22
N ASN A 239 40.57 -18.92 -9.42
CA ASN A 239 41.59 -18.98 -8.36
C ASN A 239 42.32 -17.65 -8.17
N HIS A 240 41.90 -16.59 -8.87
CA HIS A 240 42.47 -15.26 -8.68
C HIS A 240 42.37 -14.83 -7.20
N PRO A 241 43.38 -14.14 -6.63
CA PRO A 241 43.36 -13.71 -5.22
C PRO A 241 42.07 -12.98 -4.78
N LEU A 242 41.49 -12.15 -5.66
CA LEU A 242 40.20 -11.49 -5.41
C LEU A 242 39.01 -12.47 -5.29
N ALA A 243 39.00 -13.54 -6.10
CA ALA A 243 37.98 -14.58 -6.03
C ALA A 243 38.09 -15.37 -4.71
N LEU A 244 39.32 -15.75 -4.33
CA LEU A 244 39.60 -16.46 -3.08
C LEU A 244 39.22 -15.60 -1.86
N ALA A 245 39.59 -14.32 -1.86
CA ALA A 245 39.22 -13.38 -0.80
C ALA A 245 37.70 -13.21 -0.68
N LEU A 246 36.97 -13.19 -1.81
CA LEU A 246 35.52 -13.15 -1.76
C LEU A 246 34.94 -14.42 -1.15
N LYS A 247 35.41 -15.60 -1.57
CA LYS A 247 34.99 -16.89 -0.99
C LYS A 247 35.25 -16.95 0.51
N GLU A 248 36.43 -16.52 0.98
CA GLU A 248 36.75 -16.38 2.41
C GLU A 248 35.78 -15.45 3.13
N THR A 249 35.45 -14.31 2.51
CA THR A 249 34.49 -13.34 3.07
C THR A 249 33.11 -13.97 3.24
N LEU A 250 32.63 -14.70 2.23
CA LEU A 250 31.34 -15.39 2.27
C LEU A 250 31.32 -16.49 3.36
N LYS A 251 32.42 -17.25 3.50
CA LYS A 251 32.61 -18.25 4.57
C LYS A 251 32.55 -17.64 5.97
N SER A 252 32.95 -16.37 6.13
CA SER A 252 32.96 -15.69 7.43
C SER A 252 31.58 -15.21 7.91
N ILE A 253 30.57 -15.20 7.03
CA ILE A 253 29.22 -14.73 7.30
C ILE A 253 28.33 -15.94 7.61
N TYR A 254 27.52 -15.83 8.66
CA TYR A 254 26.62 -16.88 9.11
C TYR A 254 25.46 -16.28 9.94
N PRO A 255 24.24 -16.82 9.89
CA PRO A 255 23.78 -17.91 9.02
C PRO A 255 23.30 -17.41 7.64
N TRP A 256 23.61 -18.18 6.59
CA TRP A 256 23.04 -18.00 5.26
C TRP A 256 21.66 -18.65 5.16
N GLU A 257 20.82 -18.09 4.29
CA GLU A 257 19.60 -18.74 3.81
C GLU A 257 19.98 -20.03 3.07
N VAL A 258 19.26 -21.10 3.36
CA VAL A 258 19.51 -22.42 2.78
C VAL A 258 18.26 -22.87 2.04
N LEU A 259 18.44 -23.24 0.78
CA LEU A 259 17.45 -23.97 0.01
C LEU A 259 17.97 -25.38 -0.20
N PHE A 260 17.23 -26.37 0.27
CA PHE A 260 17.44 -27.76 -0.12
C PHE A 260 16.59 -28.02 -1.36
N ILE A 261 17.24 -28.20 -2.50
CA ILE A 261 16.59 -28.37 -3.80
C ILE A 261 17.19 -29.58 -4.49
N ASN A 262 16.34 -30.52 -4.85
CA ASN A 262 16.68 -31.72 -5.62
C ASN A 262 17.91 -32.46 -5.06
N GLY A 263 17.96 -32.63 -3.73
CA GLY A 263 19.04 -33.32 -3.03
C GLY A 263 20.28 -32.49 -2.74
N LYS A 264 20.27 -31.17 -3.01
CA LYS A 264 21.44 -30.29 -2.82
C LYS A 264 21.12 -29.06 -1.98
N TYR A 265 22.03 -28.70 -1.09
CA TYR A 265 21.98 -27.45 -0.32
C TYR A 265 22.59 -26.30 -1.13
N THR A 266 21.79 -25.27 -1.37
CA THR A 266 22.18 -24.11 -2.18
C THR A 266 21.54 -22.82 -1.68
N MET A 267 21.71 -21.73 -2.44
CA MET A 267 21.13 -20.41 -2.18
C MET A 267 20.08 -20.05 -3.24
N GLU A 268 19.35 -18.94 -3.03
CA GLU A 268 18.25 -18.48 -3.90
C GLU A 268 18.67 -18.36 -5.38
N TYR A 269 19.89 -17.91 -5.63
CA TYR A 269 20.39 -17.60 -6.97
C TYR A 269 21.15 -18.78 -7.58
N ARG A 270 20.81 -19.17 -8.82
CA ARG A 270 21.66 -20.06 -9.64
C ARG A 270 22.94 -19.37 -10.10
N CYS A 271 22.76 -18.13 -10.54
CA CYS A 271 23.82 -17.22 -10.93
C CYS A 271 23.53 -15.86 -10.28
N PHE A 272 24.55 -15.21 -9.74
CA PHE A 272 24.41 -13.89 -9.13
C PHE A 272 25.56 -13.00 -9.57
N THR A 273 25.25 -11.75 -9.91
CA THR A 273 26.26 -10.75 -10.23
C THR A 273 26.36 -9.76 -9.09
N MET A 274 27.50 -9.73 -8.41
CA MET A 274 27.72 -8.89 -7.24
C MET A 274 28.71 -7.77 -7.54
N PRO A 275 28.28 -6.50 -7.52
CA PRO A 275 29.23 -5.40 -7.50
C PRO A 275 29.97 -5.38 -6.16
N LEU A 276 31.21 -4.92 -6.10
CA LEU A 276 31.89 -4.69 -4.84
C LEU A 276 32.81 -3.48 -4.97
N ARG A 277 32.78 -2.58 -4.00
CA ARG A 277 33.63 -1.37 -3.98
C ARG A 277 34.05 -1.08 -2.56
N GLY A 278 35.35 -0.88 -2.37
CA GLY A 278 35.91 -0.47 -1.09
C GLY A 278 35.52 0.96 -0.78
N ASP A 279 35.21 1.22 0.49
CA ASP A 279 34.88 2.56 0.94
C ASP A 279 36.16 3.41 0.92
N ILE A 280 36.29 4.30 -0.07
CA ILE A 280 37.47 5.16 -0.26
C ILE A 280 37.55 6.24 0.85
N THR A 281 36.59 6.25 1.77
CA THR A 281 36.45 7.19 2.88
C THR A 281 37.32 6.83 4.09
N HIS A 282 37.92 5.63 4.15
CA HIS A 282 38.78 5.23 5.26
C HIS A 282 40.23 5.76 5.18
N ASN A 283 40.37 7.05 4.85
CA ASN A 283 41.56 7.85 5.16
C ASN A 283 41.14 9.31 5.37
N LYS A 284 40.33 9.57 6.39
CA LYS A 284 40.25 10.90 7.02
C LYS A 284 40.17 10.70 8.53
N GLY A 285 41.19 11.19 9.23
CA GLY A 285 41.25 11.14 10.69
C GLY A 285 40.05 11.81 11.32
N ASP A 286 39.56 11.23 12.42
CA ASP A 286 38.68 11.80 13.44
C ASP A 286 37.85 13.04 13.06
N SER A 287 37.12 12.98 11.94
CA SER A 287 36.05 13.92 11.67
C SER A 287 34.83 13.46 12.47
N ALA A 288 34.35 14.30 13.39
CA ALA A 288 33.16 14.04 14.17
C ALA A 288 32.02 13.55 13.25
N LYS A 289 31.50 12.35 13.51
CA LYS A 289 30.37 11.78 12.78
C LYS A 289 29.06 12.21 13.44
N TYR A 290 28.19 12.83 12.67
CA TYR A 290 26.90 13.33 13.11
C TYR A 290 25.77 12.34 12.78
N THR A 291 24.68 12.47 13.53
CA THR A 291 23.45 11.71 13.32
C THR A 291 22.29 12.68 13.18
N ILE A 292 21.52 12.56 12.11
CA ILE A 292 20.24 13.26 11.96
C ILE A 292 19.14 12.32 12.44
N VAL A 293 18.26 12.83 13.30
CA VAL A 293 17.04 12.17 13.73
C VAL A 293 15.87 13.05 13.34
N GLY A 294 14.85 12.46 12.73
CA GLY A 294 13.66 13.20 12.35
C GLY A 294 12.43 12.33 12.32
N ARG A 295 11.29 12.96 12.05
CA ARG A 295 9.99 12.32 11.85
C ARG A 295 9.30 12.92 10.64
N VAL A 296 8.72 12.04 9.83
CA VAL A 296 7.98 12.41 8.62
C VAL A 296 6.48 12.32 8.88
N TYR A 297 5.78 13.37 8.48
CA TYR A 297 4.33 13.48 8.49
C TYR A 297 3.81 13.68 7.07
N GLY A 298 2.57 13.30 6.83
CA GLY A 298 1.86 13.51 5.58
C GLY A 298 0.59 14.29 5.84
N GLU A 299 0.27 15.20 4.94
CA GLU A 299 -1.04 15.83 4.93
C GLU A 299 -2.10 14.82 4.47
N SER A 300 -3.20 14.76 5.20
CA SER A 300 -4.41 14.05 4.80
C SER A 300 -5.62 14.93 5.07
N VAL A 301 -6.73 14.68 4.37
CA VAL A 301 -8.00 15.36 4.70
C VAL A 301 -8.72 14.52 5.74
N ARG A 302 -9.19 15.15 6.81
CA ARG A 302 -10.03 14.47 7.79
C ARG A 302 -11.31 13.98 7.11
N GLN A 303 -11.64 12.70 7.28
CA GLN A 303 -12.85 12.10 6.70
C GLN A 303 -14.12 12.33 7.54
N ARG A 304 -14.12 13.38 8.37
CA ARG A 304 -15.24 13.88 9.21
C ARG A 304 -15.16 15.41 9.29
N PRO A 305 -16.29 16.11 9.46
CA PRO A 305 -16.29 17.57 9.61
C PRO A 305 -15.46 18.09 10.81
N PRO A 306 -14.79 19.24 10.67
CA PRO A 306 -14.50 19.91 9.39
C PRO A 306 -13.48 19.08 8.60
N TYR A 307 -13.71 18.97 7.28
CA TYR A 307 -12.87 18.22 6.34
C TYR A 307 -11.56 18.97 6.03
N ASP A 308 -10.83 19.32 7.09
CA ASP A 308 -9.60 20.08 7.04
C ASP A 308 -8.38 19.17 6.96
N VAL A 309 -7.25 19.78 6.61
CA VAL A 309 -5.95 19.11 6.54
C VAL A 309 -5.49 18.74 7.95
N VAL A 310 -5.09 17.49 8.11
CA VAL A 310 -4.43 16.97 9.31
C VAL A 310 -3.07 16.38 8.94
N HIS A 311 -2.20 16.25 9.94
CA HIS A 311 -0.85 15.71 9.76
C HIS A 311 -0.77 14.34 10.41
N ASP A 312 -0.74 13.30 9.58
CA ASP A 312 -0.59 11.93 10.05
C ASP A 312 0.87 11.50 9.95
N VAL A 313 1.27 10.62 10.87
CA VAL A 313 2.62 10.04 10.87
C VAL A 313 2.75 9.09 9.67
N LEU A 314 3.81 9.23 8.87
CA LEU A 314 4.02 8.37 7.70
C LEU A 314 5.02 7.26 7.97
N VAL A 315 4.54 6.03 7.87
CA VAL A 315 5.35 4.81 7.99
C VAL A 315 5.87 4.39 6.62
N GLY A 316 7.18 4.16 6.50
CA GLY A 316 7.80 3.75 5.24
C GLY A 316 8.01 4.88 4.22
N SER A 317 8.10 6.14 4.67
CA SER A 317 8.54 7.25 3.80
C SER A 317 9.99 7.05 3.39
N ASN A 318 10.26 7.19 2.09
CA ASN A 318 11.60 7.09 1.53
C ASN A 318 12.36 8.40 1.74
N LEU A 319 13.51 8.32 2.37
CA LEU A 319 14.43 9.44 2.54
C LEU A 319 15.65 9.23 1.66
N SER A 320 16.09 10.29 0.99
CA SER A 320 17.31 10.31 0.20
C SER A 320 18.09 11.59 0.47
N ILE A 321 19.42 11.49 0.38
CA ILE A 321 20.33 12.63 0.46
C ILE A 321 20.97 12.78 -0.91
N ALA A 322 20.88 13.97 -1.52
CA ALA A 322 21.37 14.18 -2.89
C ALA A 322 22.89 13.90 -3.01
N GLU A 323 23.65 14.21 -1.96
CA GLU A 323 25.09 13.96 -1.85
C GLU A 323 25.42 12.47 -1.65
N GLN A 324 24.42 11.64 -1.35
CA GLN A 324 24.53 10.17 -1.18
C GLN A 324 23.48 9.44 -2.04
N PRO A 325 23.53 9.56 -3.38
CA PRO A 325 22.45 9.18 -4.28
C PRO A 325 22.18 7.65 -4.38
N PHE A 326 23.03 6.83 -3.77
CA PHE A 326 22.89 5.37 -3.75
C PHE A 326 22.48 4.82 -2.38
N GLN A 327 22.19 5.71 -1.43
CA GLN A 327 21.75 5.37 -0.08
C GLN A 327 20.37 5.97 0.18
N GLY A 328 19.49 5.16 0.74
CA GLY A 328 18.14 5.56 1.13
C GLY A 328 17.81 5.05 2.52
N TRP A 329 16.89 5.73 3.18
CA TRP A 329 16.38 5.35 4.50
C TRP A 329 14.87 5.30 4.46
N LEU A 330 14.28 4.52 5.35
CA LEU A 330 12.84 4.46 5.54
C LEU A 330 12.48 4.91 6.95
N THR A 331 11.32 5.54 7.08
CA THR A 331 10.74 5.77 8.40
C THR A 331 10.21 4.48 9.02
N ASP A 332 10.33 4.36 10.34
CA ASP A 332 9.77 3.27 11.12
C ASP A 332 8.25 3.40 11.34
N SER A 333 7.67 2.50 12.16
CA SER A 333 6.24 2.49 12.48
C SER A 333 5.74 3.73 13.24
N THR A 334 6.65 4.57 13.73
CA THR A 334 6.36 5.85 14.40
C THR A 334 6.68 7.05 13.50
N GLY A 335 6.96 6.78 12.22
CA GLY A 335 7.39 7.76 11.22
C GLY A 335 8.76 8.36 11.50
N CYS A 336 9.54 7.79 12.43
CA CYS A 336 10.87 8.30 12.76
C CYS A 336 11.91 7.73 11.80
N PHE A 337 12.95 8.51 11.52
CA PHE A 337 14.13 8.08 10.78
C PHE A 337 15.41 8.49 11.50
N ARG A 338 16.49 7.77 11.20
CA ARG A 338 17.82 8.06 11.73
C ARG A 338 18.89 7.84 10.67
N ILE A 339 19.62 8.89 10.35
CA ILE A 339 20.73 8.87 9.40
C ILE A 339 22.02 9.07 10.20
N LYS A 340 22.86 8.05 10.27
CA LYS A 340 24.12 8.05 11.05
C LYS A 340 25.32 8.19 10.12
N GLY A 341 26.42 8.70 10.67
CA GLY A 341 27.72 8.66 10.01
C GLY A 341 27.94 9.81 9.02
N LEU A 342 27.23 10.92 9.19
CA LEU A 342 27.38 12.09 8.33
C LEU A 342 28.57 12.93 8.79
N GLU A 343 29.38 13.41 7.85
CA GLU A 343 30.45 14.37 8.12
C GLU A 343 29.89 15.81 8.21
N THR A 344 30.67 16.74 8.75
CA THR A 344 30.39 18.19 8.67
C THR A 344 30.14 18.60 7.22
N GLY A 345 29.04 19.30 6.96
CA GLY A 345 28.66 19.71 5.60
C GLY A 345 27.19 20.05 5.46
N THR A 346 26.82 20.47 4.26
CA THR A 346 25.44 20.78 3.87
C THR A 346 24.88 19.62 3.06
N TYR A 347 23.71 19.13 3.45
CA TYR A 347 23.03 17.99 2.84
C TYR A 347 21.64 18.40 2.35
N HIS A 348 21.27 17.95 1.16
CA HIS A 348 19.90 18.09 0.64
C HIS A 348 19.13 16.81 0.96
N LEU A 349 18.31 16.87 2.00
CA LEU A 349 17.46 15.77 2.43
C LEU A 349 16.09 15.87 1.77
N LYS A 350 15.71 14.80 1.08
CA LYS A 350 14.40 14.65 0.45
C LYS A 350 13.64 13.51 1.11
N ALA A 351 12.36 13.74 1.40
CA ALA A 351 11.42 12.71 1.84
C ALA A 351 10.28 12.56 0.82
N GLU A 352 9.96 11.31 0.47
CA GLU A 352 8.97 10.94 -0.53
C GLU A 352 8.04 9.85 0.00
N TYR A 353 6.77 9.93 -0.37
CA TYR A 353 5.76 8.95 -0.04
C TYR A 353 4.74 8.88 -1.18
N VAL A 354 4.26 7.67 -1.48
CA VAL A 354 3.33 7.46 -2.59
C VAL A 354 2.02 8.21 -2.31
N GLY A 355 1.60 9.06 -3.25
CA GLY A 355 0.35 9.83 -3.15
C GLY A 355 0.49 11.21 -2.51
N LEU A 356 1.69 11.62 -2.06
CA LEU A 356 1.96 12.95 -1.52
C LEU A 356 3.07 13.65 -2.30
N ALA A 357 3.09 14.97 -2.26
CA ALA A 357 4.16 15.74 -2.87
C ALA A 357 5.45 15.57 -2.03
N PRO A 358 6.62 15.46 -2.69
CA PRO A 358 7.88 15.31 -1.98
C PRO A 358 8.18 16.55 -1.12
N CYS A 359 8.86 16.33 0.00
CA CYS A 359 9.37 17.39 0.86
C CYS A 359 10.90 17.39 0.78
N ASP A 360 11.46 18.50 0.30
CA ASP A 360 12.90 18.72 0.19
C ASP A 360 13.35 19.77 1.22
N THR A 361 14.46 19.52 1.91
CA THR A 361 15.03 20.44 2.91
C THR A 361 16.56 20.39 2.92
N VAL A 362 17.19 21.47 3.38
CA VAL A 362 18.64 21.60 3.48
C VAL A 362 19.07 21.54 4.93
N ILE A 363 20.02 20.66 5.24
CA ILE A 363 20.53 20.44 6.60
C ILE A 363 22.02 20.74 6.62
N THR A 364 22.44 21.66 7.48
CA THR A 364 23.85 21.96 7.70
C THR A 364 24.31 21.32 9.00
N LEU A 365 25.40 20.56 8.94
CA LEU A 365 26.04 19.90 10.08
C LEU A 365 27.42 20.53 10.37
N PRO A 366 27.76 20.80 11.65
CA PRO A 366 26.91 20.64 12.83
C PRO A 366 25.73 21.63 12.82
N SER A 367 24.55 21.13 13.18
CA SER A 367 23.35 21.97 13.32
C SER A 367 23.47 22.80 14.60
N GLN A 368 23.03 24.06 14.55
CA GLN A 368 22.93 24.91 15.75
C GLN A 368 21.73 24.53 16.64
N HIS A 369 20.81 23.72 16.11
CA HIS A 369 19.61 23.25 16.80
C HIS A 369 19.68 21.73 17.00
N ASN A 370 19.47 21.28 18.24
CA ASN A 370 19.45 19.86 18.63
C ASN A 370 18.05 19.23 18.53
N ASP A 371 17.11 19.90 17.86
CA ASP A 371 15.73 19.44 17.76
C ASP A 371 15.58 18.30 16.74
N THR A 372 14.57 17.47 16.97
CA THR A 372 14.21 16.41 16.02
C THR A 372 13.65 17.04 14.74
N LEU A 373 14.22 16.69 13.58
CA LEU A 373 13.77 17.24 12.31
C LEU A 373 12.32 16.82 12.03
N ARG A 374 11.45 17.79 11.73
CA ARG A 374 10.07 17.53 11.31
C ARG A 374 9.92 17.80 9.83
N MET A 375 9.59 16.77 9.06
CA MET A 375 9.28 16.89 7.63
C MET A 375 7.79 16.64 7.42
N VAL A 376 7.15 17.46 6.58
CA VAL A 376 5.72 17.34 6.25
C VAL A 376 5.59 17.25 4.74
N LEU A 377 5.03 16.14 4.24
CA LEU A 377 4.75 15.94 2.83
C LEU A 377 3.33 16.45 2.54
N PRO A 378 3.18 17.51 1.73
CA PRO A 378 1.87 18.08 1.48
C PRO A 378 1.05 17.22 0.51
N LEU A 379 -0.27 17.48 0.47
CA LEU A 379 -1.10 16.98 -0.63
C LEU A 379 -0.59 17.54 -1.97
N TRP A 380 -0.94 16.87 -3.08
CA TRP A 380 -0.61 17.35 -4.43
C TRP A 380 -1.48 18.56 -4.83
N TYR A 381 -1.31 19.71 -4.17
CA TYR A 381 -2.12 20.91 -4.40
C TYR A 381 -2.11 21.37 -5.86
N ASP A 382 -0.96 21.32 -6.54
CA ASP A 382 -0.87 21.68 -7.96
C ASP A 382 -1.76 20.80 -8.84
N TYR A 383 -1.84 19.50 -8.52
CA TYR A 383 -2.72 18.57 -9.21
C TYR A 383 -4.19 18.87 -8.89
N ILE A 384 -4.51 19.06 -7.60
CA ILE A 384 -5.88 19.37 -7.15
C ILE A 384 -6.37 20.65 -7.81
N LEU A 385 -5.60 21.75 -7.74
CA LEU A 385 -5.96 23.03 -8.33
C LEU A 385 -6.15 22.95 -9.84
N LYS A 386 -5.30 22.18 -10.53
CA LYS A 386 -5.33 22.11 -11.99
C LYS A 386 -6.43 21.20 -12.54
N TYR A 387 -6.71 20.08 -11.87
CA TYR A 387 -7.53 19.01 -12.44
C TYR A 387 -8.80 18.70 -11.67
N ASP A 388 -8.88 19.05 -10.38
CA ASP A 388 -9.98 18.63 -9.52
C ASP A 388 -10.81 19.80 -8.99
N CYS A 389 -10.20 20.72 -8.22
CA CYS A 389 -10.91 21.75 -7.49
C CYS A 389 -10.12 23.08 -7.39
N SER A 390 -10.51 24.07 -8.19
CA SER A 390 -10.04 25.46 -8.09
C SER A 390 -11.11 26.48 -8.48
N PRO A 391 -11.03 27.73 -7.99
CA PRO A 391 -11.86 28.83 -8.47
C PRO A 391 -11.81 29.01 -10.00
N GLU A 392 -10.66 28.78 -10.62
CA GLU A 392 -10.44 28.89 -12.07
C GLU A 392 -11.24 27.84 -12.84
N LEU A 393 -11.20 26.58 -12.38
CA LEU A 393 -11.99 25.50 -12.96
C LEU A 393 -13.50 25.76 -12.79
N SER A 394 -13.90 26.32 -11.64
CA SER A 394 -15.28 26.74 -11.38
C SER A 394 -15.75 27.81 -12.39
N LYS A 395 -14.91 28.83 -12.62
CA LYS A 395 -15.17 29.88 -13.64
C LYS A 395 -15.27 29.29 -15.04
N GLU A 396 -14.39 28.37 -15.41
CA GLU A 396 -14.42 27.70 -16.71
C GLU A 396 -15.73 26.93 -16.92
N ASN A 397 -16.16 26.18 -15.90
CA ASN A 397 -17.43 25.46 -15.92
C ASN A 397 -18.63 26.41 -16.11
N ILE A 398 -18.63 27.55 -15.44
CA ILE A 398 -19.64 28.61 -15.64
C ILE A 398 -19.62 29.14 -17.09
N LEU A 399 -18.43 29.44 -17.63
CA LEU A 399 -18.28 29.95 -19.00
C LEU A 399 -18.78 28.95 -20.05
N LYS A 400 -18.62 27.64 -19.80
CA LYS A 400 -19.17 26.58 -20.64
C LYS A 400 -20.68 26.36 -20.46
N GLY A 401 -21.34 27.15 -19.62
CA GLY A 401 -22.78 27.04 -19.34
C GLY A 401 -23.14 25.89 -18.38
N HIS A 402 -22.16 25.34 -17.67
CA HIS A 402 -22.32 24.19 -16.77
C HIS A 402 -21.80 24.51 -15.35
N PRO A 403 -22.40 25.48 -14.63
CA PRO A 403 -22.03 25.72 -13.23
C PRO A 403 -22.25 24.45 -12.40
N LYS A 404 -21.28 24.15 -11.53
CA LYS A 404 -21.23 22.92 -10.73
C LYS A 404 -20.99 23.25 -9.27
N LEU A 405 -21.80 22.73 -8.35
CA LEU A 405 -21.53 22.82 -6.91
C LEU A 405 -20.88 21.54 -6.37
N ARG A 406 -20.03 21.68 -5.36
CA ARG A 406 -19.45 20.59 -4.58
C ARG A 406 -20.29 20.37 -3.33
N LEU A 407 -20.68 19.12 -3.07
CA LEU A 407 -21.44 18.77 -1.87
C LEU A 407 -21.15 17.35 -1.37
N VAL A 408 -21.57 17.07 -0.15
CA VAL A 408 -21.70 15.73 0.41
C VAL A 408 -23.16 15.29 0.41
N ILE A 409 -23.41 14.00 0.14
CA ILE A 409 -24.76 13.45 0.15
C ILE A 409 -24.90 12.47 1.32
N PRO A 410 -25.79 12.74 2.30
CA PRO A 410 -26.10 11.79 3.36
C PRO A 410 -26.63 10.47 2.82
N GLU A 411 -26.29 9.37 3.49
CA GLU A 411 -26.83 8.04 3.26
C GLU A 411 -28.37 8.11 3.24
N GLU A 412 -28.99 7.36 2.32
CA GLU A 412 -30.44 7.35 2.08
C GLU A 412 -31.05 8.69 1.58
N GLN A 413 -30.27 9.76 1.39
CA GLN A 413 -30.76 11.05 0.85
C GLN A 413 -30.46 11.26 -0.64
N GLU A 414 -29.79 10.30 -1.30
CA GLU A 414 -29.34 10.44 -2.69
C GLU A 414 -30.47 10.79 -3.65
N GLN A 415 -31.55 10.01 -3.68
CA GLN A 415 -32.66 10.25 -4.60
C GLN A 415 -33.27 11.64 -4.37
N LYS A 416 -33.41 12.06 -3.11
CA LYS A 416 -33.95 13.37 -2.74
C LYS A 416 -33.08 14.52 -3.24
N ILE A 417 -31.75 14.39 -3.10
CA ILE A 417 -30.80 15.38 -3.61
C ILE A 417 -30.79 15.36 -5.14
N ARG A 418 -30.74 14.19 -5.77
CA ARG A 418 -30.68 14.04 -7.22
C ARG A 418 -31.90 14.62 -7.94
N THR A 419 -33.10 14.46 -7.38
CA THR A 419 -34.34 15.01 -7.95
C THR A 419 -34.71 16.39 -7.39
N HIS A 420 -33.83 17.04 -6.63
CA HIS A 420 -34.13 18.33 -6.01
C HIS A 420 -34.41 19.39 -7.08
N PHE A 421 -35.52 20.12 -6.95
CA PHE A 421 -35.98 21.08 -7.98
C PHE A 421 -34.97 22.20 -8.24
N PHE A 422 -34.14 22.52 -7.23
CA PHE A 422 -33.06 23.52 -7.27
C PHE A 422 -32.19 23.41 -8.52
N TRP A 423 -31.75 22.20 -8.89
CA TRP A 423 -30.85 21.99 -10.02
C TRP A 423 -31.45 22.47 -11.34
N LYS A 424 -32.73 22.13 -11.58
CA LYS A 424 -33.47 22.54 -12.78
C LYS A 424 -33.82 24.02 -12.76
N LYS A 425 -34.24 24.55 -11.60
CA LYS A 425 -34.65 25.96 -11.45
C LYS A 425 -33.51 26.93 -11.72
N TYR A 426 -32.32 26.65 -11.19
CA TYR A 426 -31.17 27.56 -11.29
C TYR A 426 -30.17 27.18 -12.40
N GLY A 427 -30.38 26.04 -13.08
CA GLY A 427 -29.50 25.56 -14.16
C GLY A 427 -28.11 25.19 -13.66
N VAL A 428 -28.03 24.61 -12.45
CA VAL A 428 -26.78 24.23 -11.79
C VAL A 428 -26.74 22.72 -11.65
N SER A 429 -25.56 22.14 -11.86
CA SER A 429 -25.28 20.72 -11.62
C SER A 429 -24.37 20.56 -10.42
N TYR A 430 -23.95 19.34 -10.10
CA TYR A 430 -23.10 19.12 -8.95
C TYR A 430 -22.14 17.94 -9.13
N ASP A 431 -21.02 18.00 -8.40
CA ASP A 431 -20.14 16.87 -8.15
C ASP A 431 -20.23 16.54 -6.65
N ALA A 432 -20.60 15.31 -6.33
CA ALA A 432 -20.91 14.88 -4.97
C ALA A 432 -19.95 13.79 -4.47
N PHE A 433 -19.71 13.82 -3.16
CA PHE A 433 -19.04 12.76 -2.41
C PHE A 433 -20.09 11.92 -1.66
N TYR A 434 -20.09 10.61 -1.87
CA TYR A 434 -21.12 9.69 -1.37
C TYR A 434 -20.56 8.35 -0.87
N PRO A 435 -21.25 7.68 0.07
CA PRO A 435 -22.24 8.21 1.02
C PRO A 435 -21.62 8.85 2.27
N LEU A 436 -22.23 9.94 2.77
CA LEU A 436 -22.01 10.46 4.12
C LEU A 436 -22.85 9.64 5.10
N LYS A 437 -22.20 8.77 5.88
CA LYS A 437 -22.87 7.92 6.86
C LYS A 437 -23.52 8.74 7.96
N LYS A 438 -24.43 8.12 8.72
CA LYS A 438 -25.09 8.75 9.89
C LYS A 438 -24.07 9.28 10.91
N ASP A 439 -22.85 8.73 10.94
CA ASP A 439 -21.70 9.12 11.77
C ASP A 439 -20.86 10.27 11.25
N GLY A 440 -21.29 10.91 10.17
CA GLY A 440 -20.57 12.02 9.57
C GLY A 440 -19.26 11.61 8.91
N THR A 441 -18.96 10.30 8.80
CA THR A 441 -17.87 9.81 7.97
C THR A 441 -18.30 9.71 6.52
N LEU A 442 -17.36 10.01 5.62
CA LEU A 442 -17.51 9.68 4.22
C LEU A 442 -17.06 8.23 4.00
N ASP A 443 -17.87 7.45 3.30
CA ASP A 443 -17.49 6.10 2.86
C ASP A 443 -16.53 6.14 1.66
N CYS A 444 -16.49 7.27 0.94
CA CYS A 444 -15.49 7.56 -0.08
C CYS A 444 -14.39 8.47 0.47
N TYR A 445 -13.15 8.24 0.05
CA TYR A 445 -12.01 9.09 0.41
C TYR A 445 -12.16 10.49 -0.21
N LEU A 446 -12.27 11.51 0.64
CA LEU A 446 -12.20 12.91 0.23
C LEU A 446 -10.75 13.37 0.22
N GLY A 447 -10.20 13.64 -0.96
CA GLY A 447 -8.81 14.12 -1.13
C GLY A 447 -8.66 15.64 -1.21
N VAL A 448 -9.76 16.40 -1.23
CA VAL A 448 -9.76 17.86 -1.38
C VAL A 448 -10.12 18.53 -0.05
N PRO A 449 -9.27 19.41 0.49
CA PRO A 449 -9.55 20.13 1.73
C PRO A 449 -10.79 21.04 1.64
N ASN A 450 -11.48 21.22 2.77
CA ASN A 450 -12.68 22.05 2.88
C ASN A 450 -12.49 23.46 2.32
N HIS A 451 -11.39 24.14 2.65
CA HIS A 451 -11.11 25.50 2.17
C HIS A 451 -11.04 25.61 0.63
N MET A 452 -10.62 24.56 -0.08
CA MET A 452 -10.59 24.55 -1.55
C MET A 452 -11.99 24.31 -2.12
N LEU A 453 -12.76 23.40 -1.51
CA LEU A 453 -14.15 23.13 -1.90
C LEU A 453 -15.05 24.36 -1.70
N THR A 454 -14.87 25.07 -0.59
CA THR A 454 -15.60 26.31 -0.31
C THR A 454 -15.20 27.43 -1.26
N ALA A 455 -13.90 27.60 -1.56
CA ALA A 455 -13.43 28.57 -2.54
C ALA A 455 -13.97 28.29 -3.96
N TYR A 456 -14.00 27.02 -4.37
CA TYR A 456 -14.59 26.60 -5.64
C TYR A 456 -16.10 26.94 -5.71
N ASN A 457 -16.84 26.61 -4.65
CA ASN A 457 -18.28 26.90 -4.56
C ASN A 457 -18.59 28.39 -4.47
N GLN A 458 -17.72 29.18 -3.82
CA GLN A 458 -17.91 30.63 -3.69
C GLN A 458 -18.04 31.30 -5.06
N VAL A 459 -17.26 30.87 -6.06
CA VAL A 459 -17.38 31.36 -7.44
C VAL A 459 -18.78 31.10 -8.03
N VAL A 460 -19.36 29.93 -7.73
CA VAL A 460 -20.72 29.60 -8.18
C VAL A 460 -21.76 30.38 -7.39
N PHE A 461 -21.53 30.62 -6.11
CA PHE A 461 -22.40 31.45 -5.29
C PHE A 461 -22.44 32.88 -5.83
N ASP A 462 -21.29 33.47 -6.15
CA ASP A 462 -21.20 34.81 -6.73
C ASP A 462 -21.91 34.87 -8.10
N TYR A 463 -21.78 33.82 -8.92
CA TYR A 463 -22.51 33.69 -10.19
C TYR A 463 -24.03 33.66 -9.97
N LEU A 464 -24.51 32.85 -9.02
CA LEU A 464 -25.93 32.72 -8.70
C LEU A 464 -26.48 34.00 -8.09
N ASP A 465 -25.73 34.68 -7.22
CA ASP A 465 -26.12 35.95 -6.62
C ASP A 465 -26.31 37.03 -7.66
N LYS A 466 -25.40 37.10 -8.63
CA LYS A 466 -25.48 38.06 -9.72
C LYS A 466 -26.71 37.82 -10.61
N LYS A 467 -27.12 36.56 -10.77
CA LYS A 467 -28.18 36.16 -11.72
C LYS A 467 -29.57 36.07 -11.07
N PHE A 468 -29.63 35.70 -9.80
CA PHE A 468 -30.86 35.31 -9.11
C PHE A 468 -30.96 35.86 -7.69
N ASP A 469 -30.17 36.87 -7.32
CA ASP A 469 -30.06 37.44 -5.98
C ASP A 469 -29.71 36.41 -4.88
N THR A 470 -29.88 36.73 -3.59
CA THR A 470 -29.49 35.81 -2.49
C THR A 470 -30.59 34.81 -2.09
N SER A 471 -31.77 34.88 -2.72
CA SER A 471 -32.95 34.06 -2.39
C SER A 471 -32.73 32.56 -2.61
N TRP A 472 -31.94 32.18 -3.62
CA TRP A 472 -31.64 30.78 -3.97
C TRP A 472 -31.03 29.99 -2.82
N ARG A 473 -30.32 30.65 -1.89
CA ARG A 473 -29.69 30.00 -0.73
C ARG A 473 -30.69 29.31 0.20
N LYS A 474 -31.91 29.85 0.31
CA LYS A 474 -32.98 29.25 1.13
C LYS A 474 -33.60 28.02 0.46
N GLU A 475 -33.45 27.91 -0.85
CA GLU A 475 -34.00 26.84 -1.67
C GLU A 475 -32.97 25.74 -1.97
N ALA A 476 -31.69 25.98 -1.68
CA ALA A 476 -30.62 25.04 -1.93
C ALA A 476 -30.71 23.81 -0.99
N PRO A 477 -30.38 22.61 -1.48
CA PRO A 477 -30.31 21.43 -0.63
C PRO A 477 -29.16 21.53 0.40
N LYS A 478 -29.25 20.73 1.47
CA LYS A 478 -28.18 20.60 2.48
C LYS A 478 -26.95 19.88 1.91
N GLY A 479 -25.81 19.98 2.61
CA GLY A 479 -24.56 19.29 2.26
C GLY A 479 -23.64 20.07 1.33
N ILE A 480 -24.01 21.27 0.87
CA ILE A 480 -23.17 22.10 -0.01
C ILE A 480 -22.06 22.77 0.81
N PHE A 481 -20.80 22.54 0.43
CA PHE A 481 -19.65 23.15 1.09
C PHE A 481 -19.71 24.69 1.03
N GLY A 482 -19.51 25.34 2.19
CA GLY A 482 -19.56 26.80 2.34
C GLY A 482 -20.96 27.37 2.58
N LEU A 483 -22.02 26.61 2.27
CA LEU A 483 -23.41 26.97 2.55
C LEU A 483 -23.95 26.22 3.78
N ASP A 484 -23.65 24.93 3.92
CA ASP A 484 -24.03 24.11 5.07
C ASP A 484 -22.99 24.24 6.19
N LYS A 485 -23.29 25.10 7.17
CA LYS A 485 -22.40 25.39 8.31
C LYS A 485 -22.06 24.18 9.17
N SER A 486 -22.86 23.11 9.12
CA SER A 486 -22.56 21.89 9.89
C SER A 486 -21.30 21.17 9.39
N LEU A 487 -20.84 21.47 8.16
CA LEU A 487 -19.61 20.93 7.56
C LEU A 487 -18.35 21.67 8.02
N ASP A 488 -18.50 22.83 8.67
CA ASP A 488 -17.40 23.71 9.10
C ASP A 488 -17.15 23.66 10.63
N GLU A 489 -17.99 22.95 11.40
CA GLU A 489 -17.93 22.96 12.87
C GLU A 489 -16.93 21.96 13.48
N PHE A 490 -15.94 22.46 14.23
CA PHE A 490 -15.00 21.66 15.01
C PHE A 490 -15.64 21.13 16.29
N ARG A 491 -16.11 19.87 16.27
CA ARG A 491 -16.84 19.24 17.39
C ARG A 491 -15.92 18.58 18.42
N ASP A 492 -15.03 19.38 18.99
CA ASP A 492 -14.13 18.96 20.07
C ASP A 492 -14.82 18.95 21.45
N TYR A 493 -14.03 18.74 22.51
CA TYR A 493 -14.53 18.77 23.89
C TYR A 493 -15.22 20.09 24.24
N LYS A 494 -14.69 21.23 23.77
CA LYS A 494 -15.27 22.55 24.04
C LYS A 494 -16.65 22.70 23.40
N TRP A 495 -16.83 22.23 22.17
CA TRP A 495 -18.13 22.15 21.52
C TRP A 495 -19.09 21.24 22.30
N PHE A 496 -18.60 20.07 22.75
CA PHE A 496 -19.40 19.11 23.50
C PHE A 496 -19.95 19.72 24.79
N ILE A 497 -19.09 20.34 25.61
CA ILE A 497 -19.49 21.04 26.84
C ILE A 497 -20.49 22.15 26.56
N LYS A 498 -20.22 23.01 25.57
CA LYS A 498 -21.11 24.12 25.21
C LYS A 498 -22.49 23.64 24.77
N THR A 499 -22.53 22.57 23.99
CA THR A 499 -23.78 21.99 23.48
C THR A 499 -24.55 21.32 24.61
N LEU A 500 -23.87 20.55 25.46
CA LEU A 500 -24.46 19.91 26.62
C LEU A 500 -25.01 20.93 27.62
N HIS A 501 -24.28 22.03 27.86
CA HIS A 501 -24.76 23.17 28.66
C HIS A 501 -26.07 23.74 28.08
N LYS A 502 -26.11 24.00 26.77
CA LYS A 502 -27.32 24.52 26.09
C LYS A 502 -28.52 23.57 26.19
N GLU A 503 -28.29 22.27 26.10
CA GLU A 503 -29.35 21.26 26.20
C GLU A 503 -29.78 20.97 27.64
N SER A 504 -28.93 21.29 28.62
CA SER A 504 -29.18 21.09 30.04
C SER A 504 -30.04 22.22 30.62
N LYS A 505 -31.30 21.93 30.92
CA LYS A 505 -32.22 22.89 31.53
C LYS A 505 -32.38 22.62 33.03
N TYR A 506 -32.43 23.69 33.83
CA TYR A 506 -32.74 23.56 35.26
C TYR A 506 -34.21 23.13 35.45
N PRO A 507 -34.49 22.07 36.22
CA PRO A 507 -35.86 21.58 36.36
C PRO A 507 -36.70 22.51 37.25
N VAL A 508 -37.80 23.07 36.71
CA VAL A 508 -38.67 24.03 37.44
C VAL A 508 -39.15 23.51 38.79
N LYS A 509 -39.52 22.21 38.87
CA LYS A 509 -39.97 21.59 40.13
C LYS A 509 -38.87 21.44 41.18
N LEU A 510 -37.60 21.37 40.76
CA LEU A 510 -36.44 21.25 41.65
C LEU A 510 -35.91 22.63 42.04
N LEU A 511 -35.98 23.59 41.10
CA LEU A 511 -35.73 25.01 41.34
C LEU A 511 -36.65 25.55 42.46
N ALA A 512 -37.97 25.31 42.35
CA ALA A 512 -38.95 25.73 43.36
C ALA A 512 -38.74 25.10 44.75
N LYS A 513 -37.99 23.99 44.82
CA LYS A 513 -37.65 23.29 46.06
C LYS A 513 -36.24 23.62 46.57
N GLY A 514 -35.57 24.58 45.95
CA GLY A 514 -34.20 24.98 46.28
C GLY A 514 -33.19 23.83 46.20
N LYS A 515 -33.40 22.86 45.30
CA LYS A 515 -32.54 21.68 45.20
C LYS A 515 -31.43 21.91 44.19
N GLU A 516 -30.22 21.54 44.59
CA GLU A 516 -29.01 21.55 43.76
C GLU A 516 -28.52 20.11 43.50
N CYS A 517 -27.56 19.95 42.59
CA CYS A 517 -26.95 18.64 42.32
C CYS A 517 -25.54 18.75 41.75
N LEU A 518 -24.69 17.79 42.10
CA LEU A 518 -23.42 17.50 41.44
C LEU A 518 -23.50 16.08 40.89
N LEU A 519 -23.24 15.91 39.61
CA LEU A 519 -23.21 14.63 38.92
C LEU A 519 -21.83 14.39 38.31
N ARG A 520 -21.32 13.17 38.44
CA ARG A 520 -20.22 12.65 37.63
C ARG A 520 -20.77 11.61 36.67
N ILE A 521 -20.52 11.81 35.39
CA ILE A 521 -21.07 11.00 34.31
C ILE A 521 -19.89 10.42 33.52
N GLU A 522 -19.75 9.10 33.57
CA GLU A 522 -18.86 8.37 32.67
C GLU A 522 -19.55 8.25 31.32
N TYR A 523 -18.81 8.47 30.24
CA TYR A 523 -19.27 8.21 28.88
C TYR A 523 -18.17 7.52 28.10
N ALA A 524 -18.54 6.78 27.07
CA ALA A 524 -17.60 6.22 26.12
C ALA A 524 -17.72 6.94 24.78
N VAL A 525 -16.61 7.03 24.07
CA VAL A 525 -16.55 7.46 22.68
C VAL A 525 -16.19 6.23 21.84
N ASP A 526 -17.07 5.84 20.93
CA ASP A 526 -16.81 4.70 20.05
C ASP A 526 -15.78 5.03 18.96
N SER A 527 -15.38 4.04 18.15
CA SER A 527 -14.47 4.24 17.01
C SER A 527 -15.02 5.25 15.98
N ASN A 528 -16.34 5.48 16.01
CA ASN A 528 -17.06 6.35 15.11
C ASN A 528 -17.18 7.78 15.67
N GLY A 529 -16.59 8.05 16.84
CA GLY A 529 -16.57 9.38 17.47
C GLY A 529 -17.90 9.75 18.15
N TYR A 530 -18.80 8.79 18.33
CA TYR A 530 -20.06 9.02 19.03
C TYR A 530 -19.93 8.82 20.52
N ILE A 531 -20.65 9.67 21.25
CA ILE A 531 -20.83 9.50 22.67
C ILE A 531 -21.86 8.39 22.88
N VAL A 532 -21.42 7.31 23.49
CA VAL A 532 -22.22 6.13 23.79
C VAL A 532 -22.20 5.83 25.28
N GLN A 533 -23.25 5.14 25.75
CA GLN A 533 -23.34 4.59 27.11
C GLN A 533 -23.12 5.60 28.26
N PRO A 534 -23.74 6.80 28.27
CA PRO A 534 -23.60 7.71 29.40
C PRO A 534 -24.15 7.07 30.68
N LYS A 535 -23.30 6.98 31.70
CA LYS A 535 -23.60 6.35 32.98
C LYS A 535 -23.26 7.31 34.12
N ILE A 536 -24.25 7.58 34.97
CA ILE A 536 -24.03 8.35 36.18
C ILE A 536 -23.27 7.46 37.18
N ILE A 537 -22.02 7.82 37.48
CA ILE A 537 -21.16 7.13 38.43
C ILE A 537 -21.23 7.74 39.83
N SER A 538 -21.56 9.02 39.94
CA SER A 538 -21.83 9.70 41.22
C SER A 538 -22.89 10.78 41.04
N CYS A 539 -23.75 10.95 42.05
CA CYS A 539 -24.83 11.92 42.03
C CYS A 539 -25.25 12.28 43.45
N SER A 540 -25.15 13.58 43.81
CA SER A 540 -25.53 14.05 45.14
C SER A 540 -27.04 14.15 45.35
N ASN A 541 -27.84 14.18 44.29
CA ASN A 541 -29.30 14.26 44.36
C ASN A 541 -29.96 13.51 43.19
N CYS A 542 -30.53 12.34 43.50
CA CYS A 542 -31.07 11.44 42.48
C CYS A 542 -32.21 12.03 41.63
N SER A 543 -32.85 13.11 42.08
CA SER A 543 -33.93 13.80 41.36
C SER A 543 -33.47 14.40 40.02
N PHE A 544 -32.17 14.65 39.85
CA PHE A 544 -31.58 15.24 38.63
C PHE A 544 -31.13 14.19 37.60
N ARG A 545 -31.07 12.90 37.97
CA ARG A 545 -30.50 11.83 37.12
C ARG A 545 -31.15 11.75 35.74
N LYS A 546 -32.48 11.72 35.70
CA LYS A 546 -33.23 11.60 34.45
C LYS A 546 -32.95 12.76 33.50
N ILE A 547 -32.91 13.98 34.04
CA ILE A 547 -32.79 15.20 33.23
C ILE A 547 -31.38 15.37 32.68
N ALA A 548 -30.37 15.04 33.49
CA ALA A 548 -28.98 15.01 33.03
C ALA A 548 -28.80 13.97 31.90
N LEU A 549 -29.33 12.75 32.05
CA LEU A 549 -29.25 11.73 31.01
C LEU A 549 -30.05 12.09 29.74
N ASP A 550 -31.20 12.73 29.88
CA ASP A 550 -32.00 13.16 28.72
C ASP A 550 -31.31 14.29 27.94
N ALA A 551 -30.53 15.17 28.59
CA ALA A 551 -29.66 16.13 27.91
C ALA A 551 -28.53 15.42 27.15
N PHE A 552 -27.90 14.42 27.75
CA PHE A 552 -26.88 13.59 27.09
C PHE A 552 -27.43 12.88 25.84
N LYS A 553 -28.63 12.29 25.89
CA LYS A 553 -29.23 11.61 24.74
C LYS A 553 -29.35 12.49 23.49
N LYS A 554 -29.50 13.81 23.66
CA LYS A 554 -29.61 14.74 22.53
C LYS A 554 -28.28 15.00 21.82
N VAL A 555 -27.16 14.78 22.50
CA VAL A 555 -25.81 14.96 21.95
C VAL A 555 -25.18 13.63 21.49
N MET A 556 -25.73 12.48 21.90
CA MET A 556 -25.24 11.14 21.50
C MET A 556 -25.35 10.84 20.00
N ASN A 557 -26.32 11.43 19.29
CA ASN A 557 -26.51 11.22 17.84
C ASN A 557 -25.65 12.14 16.97
N VAL A 558 -24.69 12.85 17.57
CA VAL A 558 -23.82 13.79 16.87
C VAL A 558 -22.38 13.29 16.96
N PRO A 559 -21.71 13.04 15.83
CA PRO A 559 -20.32 12.59 15.83
C PRO A 559 -19.40 13.72 16.28
N THR A 560 -18.39 13.38 17.07
CA THR A 560 -17.41 14.29 17.69
C THR A 560 -15.98 13.96 17.27
N LEU A 561 -15.05 14.87 17.59
CA LEU A 561 -13.60 14.71 17.43
C LEU A 561 -12.92 14.18 18.71
N LEU A 562 -13.71 13.69 19.67
CA LEU A 562 -13.18 13.11 20.90
C LEU A 562 -12.44 11.80 20.60
N LYS A 563 -11.37 11.53 21.34
CA LYS A 563 -10.62 10.27 21.20
C LYS A 563 -11.49 9.10 21.64
N ALA A 564 -11.45 8.00 20.89
CA ALA A 564 -12.12 6.77 21.27
C ALA A 564 -11.58 6.28 22.63
N GLY A 565 -12.49 5.86 23.51
CA GLY A 565 -12.16 5.51 24.89
C GLY A 565 -13.23 5.95 25.88
N LYS A 566 -12.95 5.73 27.17
CA LYS A 566 -13.83 6.18 28.26
C LYS A 566 -13.31 7.49 28.82
N ASP A 567 -14.23 8.37 29.19
CA ASP A 567 -13.91 9.61 29.87
C ASP A 567 -15.03 9.96 30.87
N THR A 568 -14.76 10.93 31.76
CA THR A 568 -15.69 11.38 32.79
C THR A 568 -15.91 12.87 32.71
N LEU A 569 -17.17 13.27 32.87
CA LEU A 569 -17.59 14.67 32.88
C LEU A 569 -18.35 14.98 34.18
N VAL A 570 -18.17 16.20 34.69
CA VAL A 570 -18.84 16.71 35.88
C VAL A 570 -19.89 17.76 35.49
N VAL A 571 -21.15 17.47 35.83
CA VAL A 571 -22.27 18.42 35.65
C VAL A 571 -22.72 18.92 37.02
N GLN A 572 -22.83 20.24 37.19
CA GLN A 572 -23.30 20.86 38.42
C GLN A 572 -24.53 21.72 38.16
N TYR A 573 -25.59 21.50 38.93
CA TYR A 573 -26.79 22.33 38.98
C TYR A 573 -26.75 23.16 40.25
N LYS A 574 -26.72 24.48 40.10
CA LYS A 574 -26.63 25.45 41.20
C LYS A 574 -27.73 26.50 41.15
N LEU A 575 -28.13 26.99 42.31
CA LEU A 575 -28.94 28.20 42.39
C LEU A 575 -28.03 29.42 42.19
N ASP A 576 -28.58 30.48 41.62
CA ASP A 576 -27.92 31.79 41.48
C ASP A 576 -27.37 32.36 42.80
N SER A 577 -28.05 32.07 43.92
CA SER A 577 -27.68 32.46 45.28
C SER A 577 -26.54 31.61 45.92
N SER A 578 -26.03 30.60 45.22
CA SER A 578 -25.05 29.63 45.75
C SER A 578 -23.61 30.05 45.44
N ALA A 579 -22.76 30.21 46.46
CA ALA A 579 -21.42 30.80 46.32
C ALA A 579 -20.30 29.84 45.87
N THR A 580 -20.52 28.52 45.88
CA THR A 580 -19.43 27.53 45.69
C THR A 580 -19.71 26.59 44.52
N VAL A 581 -18.97 26.80 43.42
CA VAL A 581 -18.89 25.90 42.26
C VAL A 581 -17.77 24.89 42.50
N ASN A 582 -17.97 23.62 42.13
CA ASN A 582 -16.91 22.63 42.23
C ASN A 582 -15.83 22.93 41.17
N PRO A 583 -14.53 23.00 41.53
CA PRO A 583 -13.46 23.36 40.60
C PRO A 583 -13.35 22.39 39.40
N ASP A 584 -13.79 21.15 39.55
CA ASP A 584 -13.79 20.13 38.49
C ASP A 584 -15.04 20.21 37.60
N THR A 585 -15.89 21.24 37.73
CA THR A 585 -17.16 21.33 36.98
C THR A 585 -16.91 21.65 35.51
N ASP A 586 -17.28 20.73 34.63
CA ASP A 586 -17.26 20.96 33.18
C ASP A 586 -18.51 21.72 32.69
N VAL A 587 -19.70 21.35 33.21
CA VAL A 587 -20.98 21.97 32.82
C VAL A 587 -21.69 22.51 34.06
N LEU A 588 -21.79 23.83 34.17
CA LEU A 588 -22.53 24.52 35.24
C LEU A 588 -23.89 25.01 34.73
N VAL A 589 -24.98 24.53 35.33
CA VAL A 589 -26.35 24.95 35.01
C VAL A 589 -26.90 25.76 36.18
N ILE A 590 -27.15 27.05 35.94
CA ILE A 590 -27.66 27.97 36.97
C ILE A 590 -29.18 28.07 36.89
N GLY A 591 -29.84 27.83 38.03
CA GLY A 591 -31.27 28.06 38.23
C GLY A 591 -31.49 29.41 38.88
N TYR A 592 -32.07 30.34 38.13
CA TYR A 592 -32.38 31.68 38.63
C TYR A 592 -33.69 31.66 39.41
N THR A 593 -33.68 32.11 40.65
CA THR A 593 -34.89 32.16 41.48
C THR A 593 -35.69 33.44 41.20
N PRO A 594 -37.03 33.45 41.27
CA PRO A 594 -37.83 34.64 40.93
C PRO A 594 -37.73 35.82 41.91
N CYS A 595 -36.78 35.81 42.85
CA CYS A 595 -36.60 36.87 43.85
C CYS A 595 -35.12 37.22 44.01
N ASP A 596 -34.58 38.00 43.07
CA ASP A 596 -34.07 39.35 43.34
C ASP A 596 -33.44 39.94 42.05
N LYS A 597 -33.48 41.26 41.96
CA LYS A 597 -33.23 42.11 40.78
C LYS A 597 -32.10 41.64 39.84
N PRO A 598 -32.22 41.85 38.51
CA PRO A 598 -31.14 41.57 37.58
C PRO A 598 -29.94 42.45 37.90
N ILE A 599 -28.88 41.87 38.47
CA ILE A 599 -27.57 42.51 38.51
C ILE A 599 -27.01 42.36 37.09
N LEU A 600 -27.14 43.43 36.31
CA LEU A 600 -26.25 43.70 35.19
C LEU A 600 -24.80 43.61 35.71
N MET A 601 -24.08 42.55 35.34
CA MET A 601 -22.62 42.55 35.42
C MET A 601 -22.06 42.79 34.02
N LYS A 602 -21.14 43.76 33.98
CA LYS A 602 -20.38 44.25 32.82
C LYS A 602 -19.57 43.17 32.12
#